data_AF-A0A3S0CIJ3-F1
#
_entry.id   AF-A0A3S0CIJ3-F1
#
_cell.length_a   1.000
_cell.length_b   1.000
_cell.length_c   1.000
_cell.angle_alpha   90.00
_cell.angle_beta   90.00
_cell.angle_gamma   90.00
#
_symmetry.space_group_name_H-M   'P 1'
#
loop_
_entity.id
_entity.type
_entity.pdbx_description
1 polymer ?
#
loop_
_entity_poly.entity_id
_entity_poly.type
_entity_poly.pdbx_seq_one_letter_code
_entity_poly.pdbx_strand_id
1 'polypeptide(L)'
;MTRSHYPAALVVGCLFLALSGCGMQTTEVHPTSPAPTTPTRTTPTRTTTPTSPTPTTPTTTPVTIPADKLNCDNGTIITIQETTNLRLSAEADGPSYTVHGVTAEDGNRRASILGGDRSTGIHEELQLGQSVTHDGVGTFTLIDTSPSNSSSGADGEGGFATFCFEPEDGFNINPNLLN
;
A
#
# COMPACT_ATOMS: atom_id res chain seq x y z
N MET A 1 -1.18 -54.17 3.74
CA MET A 1 -0.08 -53.59 2.93
C MET A 1 -0.46 -53.70 1.46
N THR A 2 -0.63 -52.53 0.84
CA THR A 2 -0.40 -52.20 -0.58
C THR A 2 -1.18 -52.94 -1.68
N ARG A 3 -2.15 -52.23 -2.27
CA ARG A 3 -2.73 -52.47 -3.60
C ARG A 3 -1.63 -52.36 -4.67
N SER A 4 -1.52 -53.37 -5.51
CA SER A 4 -0.80 -53.33 -6.78
C SER A 4 -1.83 -53.53 -7.89
N HIS A 5 -1.99 -52.54 -8.77
CA HIS A 5 -2.39 -52.69 -10.18
C HIS A 5 -2.25 -51.32 -10.86
N TYR A 6 -1.16 -51.15 -11.61
CA TYR A 6 -1.00 -50.13 -12.65
C TYR A 6 -1.06 -50.84 -14.00
N PRO A 7 -1.84 -50.36 -14.99
CA PRO A 7 -1.53 -50.60 -16.38
C PRO A 7 -0.70 -49.43 -16.93
N ALA A 8 0.49 -49.78 -17.42
CA ALA A 8 1.28 -48.97 -18.33
C ALA A 8 0.63 -48.98 -19.72
N ALA A 9 0.47 -47.81 -20.33
CA ALA A 9 0.28 -47.68 -21.76
C ALA A 9 1.18 -46.54 -22.26
N LEU A 10 2.21 -46.95 -22.97
CA LEU A 10 3.32 -46.20 -23.51
C LEU A 10 2.95 -45.88 -24.97
N VAL A 11 2.86 -44.60 -25.34
CA VAL A 11 2.69 -44.20 -26.75
C VAL A 11 3.87 -43.33 -27.14
N VAL A 12 4.62 -43.86 -28.10
CA VAL A 12 5.82 -43.32 -28.73
C VAL A 12 5.45 -42.82 -30.13
N GLY A 13 6.08 -41.72 -30.54
CA GLY A 13 6.28 -41.31 -31.93
C GLY A 13 5.22 -40.33 -32.47
N CYS A 14 5.51 -39.35 -33.32
CA CYS A 14 6.74 -38.95 -34.00
C CYS A 14 6.54 -37.50 -34.51
N LEU A 15 7.58 -36.68 -34.36
CA LEU A 15 8.22 -35.85 -35.39
C LEU A 15 7.38 -35.42 -36.63
N PHE A 16 7.19 -34.11 -36.82
CA PHE A 16 7.40 -33.45 -38.12
C PHE A 16 7.89 -31.99 -37.97
N LEU A 17 8.98 -31.73 -38.68
CA LEU A 17 9.67 -30.46 -38.91
C LEU A 17 8.84 -29.50 -39.78
N ALA A 18 8.98 -28.20 -39.53
CA ALA A 18 9.01 -27.19 -40.60
C ALA A 18 9.81 -25.95 -40.14
N LEU A 19 10.92 -25.71 -40.83
CA LEU A 19 11.75 -24.51 -40.81
C LEU A 19 11.07 -23.36 -41.55
N SER A 20 11.49 -22.11 -41.24
CA SER A 20 11.70 -20.93 -42.13
C SER A 20 11.18 -19.67 -41.42
N GLY A 21 11.93 -18.59 -41.24
CA GLY A 21 13.28 -18.22 -41.66
C GLY A 21 13.54 -16.73 -41.34
N CYS A 22 14.85 -16.39 -41.29
CA CYS A 22 15.51 -15.08 -41.49
C CYS A 22 15.01 -13.84 -40.69
N GLY A 23 15.84 -13.04 -40.03
CA GLY A 23 17.31 -12.96 -39.98
C GLY A 23 17.74 -11.50 -39.80
N MET A 24 18.72 -11.29 -38.91
CA MET A 24 19.65 -10.14 -38.80
C MET A 24 19.03 -8.74 -38.51
N GLN A 25 19.65 -7.80 -37.80
CA GLN A 25 21.07 -7.48 -37.73
C GLN A 25 21.36 -6.59 -36.50
N THR A 26 22.49 -6.84 -35.85
CA THR A 26 23.18 -5.93 -34.93
C THR A 26 23.69 -4.68 -35.65
N THR A 27 23.95 -3.61 -34.89
CA THR A 27 25.05 -2.61 -35.00
C THR A 27 24.57 -1.14 -34.90
N GLU A 28 24.79 -0.56 -33.72
CA GLU A 28 25.52 0.71 -33.44
C GLU A 28 25.75 1.70 -34.60
N VAL A 29 25.31 2.96 -34.47
CA VAL A 29 26.16 4.18 -34.43
C VAL A 29 25.34 5.47 -34.27
N HIS A 30 25.84 6.34 -33.40
CA HIS A 30 25.52 7.76 -33.21
C HIS A 30 25.88 8.58 -34.47
N PRO A 31 25.13 9.66 -34.82
CA PRO A 31 25.71 10.74 -35.61
C PRO A 31 25.51 12.15 -35.02
N THR A 32 26.59 12.90 -35.13
CA THR A 32 26.86 14.28 -34.71
C THR A 32 26.09 15.33 -35.52
N SER A 33 25.79 16.44 -34.85
CA SER A 33 25.37 17.79 -35.29
C SER A 33 25.85 18.28 -36.67
N PRO A 34 25.03 19.12 -37.34
CA PRO A 34 25.53 20.37 -37.91
C PRO A 34 24.73 21.63 -37.51
N ALA A 35 25.43 22.74 -37.28
CA ALA A 35 24.94 24.14 -37.34
C ALA A 35 25.63 24.85 -38.54
N PRO A 36 25.37 26.13 -38.92
CA PRO A 36 24.30 27.11 -38.61
C PRO A 36 23.72 27.84 -39.86
N THR A 37 22.62 28.62 -39.75
CA THR A 37 22.51 30.02 -40.27
C THR A 37 21.19 30.72 -39.91
N THR A 38 21.35 31.96 -39.43
CA THR A 38 20.36 32.96 -39.03
C THR A 38 19.73 33.68 -40.23
N PRO A 39 18.48 34.18 -40.11
CA PRO A 39 18.28 35.60 -40.39
C PRO A 39 17.61 36.37 -39.24
N THR A 40 18.08 37.60 -39.09
CA THR A 40 17.79 38.58 -38.05
C THR A 40 16.55 39.43 -38.38
N ARG A 41 15.94 39.99 -37.31
CA ARG A 41 15.10 41.21 -37.23
C ARG A 41 13.59 41.02 -37.47
N THR A 42 12.66 41.62 -36.71
CA THR A 42 12.70 42.90 -35.97
C THR A 42 11.70 42.89 -34.81
N THR A 43 12.12 43.41 -33.66
CA THR A 43 11.30 43.77 -32.49
C THR A 43 10.22 44.82 -32.83
N PRO A 44 9.02 44.70 -32.25
CA PRO A 44 8.46 45.83 -31.52
C PRO A 44 8.14 45.44 -30.08
N THR A 45 8.71 46.21 -29.16
CA THR A 45 8.56 46.09 -27.71
C THR A 45 7.10 46.35 -27.33
N ARG A 46 6.44 45.35 -26.73
CA ARG A 46 5.27 45.59 -25.88
C ARG A 46 5.59 45.07 -24.50
N THR A 47 5.97 46.00 -23.62
CA THR A 47 6.06 45.76 -22.19
C THR A 47 4.65 45.48 -21.66
N THR A 48 4.35 44.21 -21.41
CA THR A 48 3.29 43.83 -20.48
C THR A 48 3.98 43.16 -19.31
N THR A 49 4.01 43.87 -18.18
CA THR A 49 4.39 43.37 -16.86
C THR A 49 3.78 41.97 -16.67
N PRO A 50 4.59 40.91 -16.43
CA PRO A 50 4.04 39.69 -15.90
C PRO A 50 3.52 40.02 -14.51
N THR A 51 2.20 40.04 -14.35
CA THR A 51 1.59 39.98 -13.03
C THR A 51 1.98 38.62 -12.47
N SER A 52 3.08 38.59 -11.72
CA SER A 52 3.47 37.43 -10.94
C SER A 52 2.27 37.05 -10.09
N PRO A 53 1.69 35.84 -10.22
CA PRO A 53 0.79 35.37 -9.20
C PRO A 53 1.60 35.36 -7.91
N THR A 54 1.11 36.05 -6.88
CA THR A 54 1.62 35.93 -5.53
C THR A 54 1.69 34.42 -5.21
N PRO A 55 2.81 33.88 -4.70
CA PRO A 55 2.81 32.52 -4.19
C PRO A 55 1.80 32.48 -3.05
N THR A 56 0.64 31.88 -3.31
CA THR A 56 -0.34 31.58 -2.27
C THR A 56 0.31 30.52 -1.42
N THR A 57 0.88 30.91 -0.28
CA THR A 57 1.26 29.97 0.77
C THR A 57 0.03 29.09 1.01
N PRO A 58 0.11 27.76 0.81
CA PRO A 58 -1.00 26.90 1.19
C PRO A 58 -1.21 27.15 2.68
N THR A 59 -2.42 27.58 3.03
CA THR A 59 -2.81 27.63 4.43
C THR A 59 -2.89 26.18 4.88
N THR A 60 -1.79 25.65 5.42
CA THR A 60 -1.77 24.39 6.16
C THR A 60 -2.56 24.66 7.42
N THR A 61 -3.89 24.50 7.33
CA THR A 61 -4.67 24.27 8.54
C THR A 61 -4.10 22.97 9.13
N PRO A 62 -3.47 22.99 10.32
CA PRO A 62 -3.07 21.74 10.94
C PRO A 62 -4.34 20.92 11.10
N VAL A 63 -4.36 19.72 10.54
CA VAL A 63 -5.41 18.73 10.82
C VAL A 63 -5.40 18.55 12.33
N THR A 64 -6.35 19.19 13.00
CA THR A 64 -6.46 19.10 14.46
C THR A 64 -7.20 17.81 14.73
N ILE A 65 -6.45 16.72 14.87
CA ILE A 65 -7.00 15.42 15.25
C ILE A 65 -7.57 15.59 16.66
N PRO A 66 -8.85 15.26 16.89
CA PRO A 66 -9.42 15.32 18.23
C PRO A 66 -8.62 14.43 19.19
N ALA A 67 -8.12 15.00 20.29
CA ALA A 67 -7.29 14.26 21.25
C ALA A 67 -8.05 13.09 21.89
N ASP A 68 -9.39 13.20 21.95
CA ASP A 68 -10.34 12.17 22.39
C ASP A 68 -10.44 10.96 21.44
N LYS A 69 -9.86 11.04 20.23
CA LYS A 69 -9.72 9.90 19.31
C LYS A 69 -8.39 9.19 19.44
N LEU A 70 -7.44 9.77 20.17
CA LEU A 70 -6.08 9.24 20.33
C LEU A 70 -5.86 8.60 21.70
N ASN A 71 -6.66 8.95 22.70
CA ASN A 71 -6.70 8.29 24.01
C ASN A 71 -7.54 7.00 23.91
N CYS A 72 -6.85 5.86 23.87
CA CYS A 72 -7.48 4.55 23.79
C CYS A 72 -8.08 4.12 25.15
N ASP A 73 -9.01 4.92 25.71
CA ASP A 73 -9.49 4.76 27.09
C ASP A 73 -10.42 3.55 27.26
N ASN A 74 -11.18 3.18 26.23
CA ASN A 74 -12.14 2.07 26.24
C ASN A 74 -11.71 0.88 25.36
N GLY A 75 -10.50 0.91 24.81
CA GLY A 75 -10.00 -0.08 23.87
C GLY A 75 -8.70 -0.74 24.33
N THR A 76 -8.20 -1.62 23.47
CA THR A 76 -6.89 -2.25 23.60
C THR A 76 -5.96 -1.66 22.54
N ILE A 77 -4.76 -1.27 22.94
CA ILE A 77 -3.75 -0.81 21.99
C ILE A 77 -3.16 -2.04 21.27
N ILE A 78 -3.32 -2.09 19.96
CA ILE A 78 -2.72 -3.13 19.11
C ILE A 78 -1.78 -2.48 18.11
N THR A 79 -0.63 -3.10 17.88
CA THR A 79 0.34 -2.66 16.87
C THR A 79 0.52 -3.77 15.85
N ILE A 80 0.29 -3.44 14.59
CA ILE A 80 0.43 -4.36 13.46
C ILE A 80 1.64 -3.90 12.65
N GLN A 81 2.64 -4.77 12.53
CA GLN A 81 3.69 -4.59 11.54
C GLN A 81 3.10 -4.84 10.15
N GLU A 82 3.44 -4.00 9.21
CA GLU A 82 3.02 -4.09 7.83
C GLU A 82 3.27 -5.50 7.28
N THR A 83 2.34 -6.02 6.48
CA THR A 83 2.32 -7.39 5.93
C THR A 83 2.24 -8.53 6.95
N THR A 84 2.23 -8.24 8.25
CA THR A 84 2.02 -9.26 9.30
C THR A 84 0.54 -9.54 9.48
N ASN A 85 0.23 -10.82 9.67
CA ASN A 85 -1.12 -11.28 9.95
C ASN A 85 -1.34 -11.33 11.47
N LEU A 86 -2.21 -10.45 11.99
CA LEU A 86 -2.61 -10.42 13.39
C LEU A 86 -3.97 -11.10 13.56
N ARG A 87 -4.05 -12.05 14.49
CA ARG A 87 -5.31 -12.69 14.91
C ARG A 87 -5.77 -12.10 16.23
N LEU A 88 -6.93 -11.43 16.21
CA LEU A 88 -7.50 -10.81 17.40
C LEU A 88 -8.32 -11.77 18.24
N SER A 89 -8.93 -12.77 17.62
CA SER A 89 -9.77 -13.75 18.30
C SER A 89 -8.93 -14.75 19.09
N ALA A 90 -9.46 -15.21 20.23
CA ALA A 90 -8.94 -16.38 20.92
C ALA A 90 -9.13 -17.68 20.11
N GLU A 91 -10.08 -17.69 19.16
CA GLU A 91 -10.37 -18.83 18.30
C GLU A 91 -9.37 -18.91 17.13
N ALA A 92 -8.90 -20.12 16.83
CA ALA A 92 -7.89 -20.36 15.79
C ALA A 92 -8.37 -19.98 14.37
N ASP A 93 -9.68 -20.02 14.13
CA ASP A 93 -10.30 -19.70 12.84
C ASP A 93 -10.91 -18.29 12.79
N GLY A 94 -10.70 -17.49 13.85
CA GLY A 94 -11.19 -16.12 13.89
C GLY A 94 -10.53 -15.21 12.84
N PRO A 95 -11.11 -14.01 12.61
CA PRO A 95 -10.63 -13.09 11.59
C PRO A 95 -9.18 -12.66 11.85
N SER A 96 -8.45 -12.49 10.76
CA SER A 96 -7.09 -11.95 10.78
C SER A 96 -7.01 -10.61 10.06
N TYR A 97 -6.07 -9.78 10.50
CA TYR A 97 -5.87 -8.43 9.99
C TYR A 97 -4.41 -8.22 9.58
N THR A 98 -4.22 -7.44 8.53
CA THR A 98 -2.92 -7.01 8.03
C THR A 98 -2.98 -5.52 7.71
N VAL A 99 -1.82 -4.88 7.81
CA VAL A 99 -1.64 -3.48 7.45
C VAL A 99 -0.75 -3.34 6.21
N HIS A 100 -1.02 -2.32 5.41
CA HIS A 100 -0.26 -1.90 4.23
C HIS A 100 -0.17 -0.37 4.14
N GLY A 101 0.78 0.14 3.37
CA GLY A 101 0.86 1.56 3.00
C GLY A 101 1.07 2.47 4.22
N VAL A 102 1.90 2.04 5.18
CA VAL A 102 2.18 2.85 6.38
C VAL A 102 3.03 4.06 5.98
N THR A 103 2.48 5.26 6.12
CA THR A 103 3.15 6.51 5.72
C THR A 103 3.05 7.58 6.81
N ALA A 104 4.02 8.50 6.83
CA ALA A 104 4.04 9.65 7.75
C ALA A 104 4.68 10.88 7.07
N GLU A 105 4.20 11.24 5.89
CA GLU A 105 4.74 12.36 5.10
C GLU A 105 3.95 13.65 5.36
N ASP A 106 4.65 14.78 5.53
CA ASP A 106 4.03 16.12 5.67
C ASP A 106 2.93 16.23 6.74
N GLY A 107 3.03 15.43 7.82
CA GLY A 107 2.02 15.36 8.88
C GLY A 107 0.79 14.50 8.53
N ASN A 108 0.73 13.94 7.33
CA ASN A 108 -0.28 12.98 6.90
C ASN A 108 0.18 11.56 7.23
N ARG A 109 -0.29 11.09 8.38
CA ARG A 109 -0.02 9.74 8.87
C ARG A 109 -1.16 8.80 8.51
N ARG A 110 -0.86 7.73 7.77
CA ARG A 110 -1.87 6.83 7.19
C ARG A 110 -1.44 5.37 7.24
N ALA A 111 -2.43 4.49 7.23
CA ALA A 111 -2.26 3.06 7.06
C ALA A 111 -3.54 2.45 6.47
N SER A 112 -3.39 1.51 5.56
CA SER A 112 -4.48 0.65 5.09
C SER A 112 -4.60 -0.58 5.97
N ILE A 113 -5.80 -0.88 6.44
CA ILE A 113 -6.13 -2.10 7.18
C ILE A 113 -7.01 -3.00 6.33
N LEU A 114 -6.64 -4.28 6.28
CA LEU A 114 -7.36 -5.34 5.59
C LEU A 114 -7.60 -6.49 6.56
N GLY A 115 -8.80 -7.05 6.64
CA GLY A 115 -9.04 -8.26 7.42
C GLY A 115 -10.47 -8.74 7.43
N GLY A 116 -10.69 -9.96 7.94
CA GLY A 116 -11.98 -10.65 7.87
C GLY A 116 -12.15 -11.53 6.62
N ASP A 117 -13.37 -11.99 6.36
CA ASP A 117 -13.68 -12.80 5.18
C ASP A 117 -14.06 -11.93 3.96
N ARG A 118 -14.19 -12.53 2.77
CA ARG A 118 -14.50 -11.78 1.54
C ARG A 118 -15.86 -11.07 1.54
N SER A 119 -16.77 -11.44 2.43
CA SER A 119 -18.15 -10.94 2.48
C SER A 119 -18.37 -9.90 3.58
N THR A 120 -17.66 -9.99 4.70
CA THR A 120 -17.84 -9.14 5.88
C THR A 120 -16.56 -8.43 6.31
N GLY A 121 -15.44 -8.73 5.65
CA GLY A 121 -14.17 -8.11 5.95
C GLY A 121 -14.10 -6.62 5.63
N ILE A 122 -13.10 -5.98 6.21
CA ILE A 122 -12.79 -4.56 6.04
C ILE A 122 -11.60 -4.39 5.12
N HIS A 123 -11.61 -3.31 4.33
CA HIS A 123 -10.50 -2.86 3.52
C HIS A 123 -10.54 -1.33 3.42
N GLU A 124 -9.86 -0.64 4.33
CA GLU A 124 -9.94 0.82 4.44
C GLU A 124 -8.57 1.45 4.64
N GLU A 125 -8.34 2.60 3.99
CA GLU A 125 -7.23 3.51 4.31
C GLU A 125 -7.68 4.47 5.40
N LEU A 126 -6.96 4.48 6.52
CA LEU A 126 -7.22 5.37 7.64
C LEU A 126 -6.10 6.40 7.78
N GLN A 127 -6.48 7.64 8.04
CA GLN A 127 -5.63 8.67 8.61
C GLN A 127 -5.71 8.62 10.14
N LEU A 128 -4.73 9.23 10.84
CA LEU A 128 -4.79 9.33 12.29
C LEU A 128 -6.13 9.88 12.80
N GLY A 129 -6.67 9.23 13.83
CA GLY A 129 -7.96 9.51 14.44
C GLY A 129 -9.17 9.00 13.65
N GLN A 130 -8.98 8.48 12.43
CA GLN A 130 -10.06 7.82 11.68
C GLN A 130 -10.23 6.38 12.15
N SER A 131 -11.46 5.88 11.96
CA SER A 131 -11.87 4.57 12.43
C SER A 131 -12.63 3.78 11.37
N VAL A 132 -12.53 2.46 11.44
CA VAL A 132 -13.36 1.50 10.69
C VAL A 132 -13.92 0.46 11.65
N THR A 133 -15.16 0.05 11.43
CA THR A 133 -15.83 -0.99 12.21
C THR A 133 -15.98 -2.26 11.38
N HIS A 134 -15.64 -3.40 11.97
CA HIS A 134 -15.96 -4.73 11.43
C HIS A 134 -17.07 -5.32 12.31
N ASP A 135 -18.27 -5.43 11.75
CA ASP A 135 -19.46 -5.97 12.42
C ASP A 135 -19.19 -7.37 13.00
N GLY A 136 -19.56 -7.57 14.27
CA GLY A 136 -19.32 -8.79 15.04
C GLY A 136 -17.90 -8.92 15.58
N VAL A 137 -17.02 -7.94 15.37
CA VAL A 137 -15.63 -7.97 15.85
C VAL A 137 -15.28 -6.74 16.68
N GLY A 138 -15.45 -5.54 16.13
CA GLY A 138 -15.11 -4.30 16.82
C GLY A 138 -14.65 -3.17 15.91
N THR A 139 -14.21 -2.08 16.54
CA THR A 139 -13.79 -0.84 15.87
C THR A 139 -12.29 -0.65 15.99
N PHE A 140 -11.65 -0.30 14.87
CA PHE A 140 -10.24 0.04 14.78
C PHE A 140 -10.11 1.54 14.58
N THR A 141 -9.44 2.24 15.47
CA THR A 141 -9.10 3.66 15.32
C THR A 141 -7.59 3.79 15.16
N LEU A 142 -7.11 4.40 14.07
CA LEU A 142 -5.67 4.58 13.85
C LEU A 142 -5.14 5.68 14.78
N ILE A 143 -4.19 5.36 15.66
CA ILE A 143 -3.67 6.29 16.68
C ILE A 143 -2.18 6.60 16.52
N ASP A 144 -1.41 5.74 15.84
CA ASP A 144 0.00 6.01 15.52
C ASP A 144 0.45 5.26 14.25
N THR A 145 1.49 5.79 13.59
CA THR A 145 2.13 5.16 12.42
C THR A 145 3.63 5.37 12.48
N SER A 146 4.40 4.29 12.37
CA SER A 146 5.86 4.31 12.31
C SER A 146 6.32 3.68 10.99
N PRO A 147 6.48 4.47 9.91
CA PRO A 147 6.96 3.93 8.63
C PRO A 147 8.40 3.42 8.75
N SER A 148 8.77 2.46 7.91
CA SER A 148 10.15 2.01 7.80
C SER A 148 11.02 3.10 7.16
N ASN A 149 12.28 3.20 7.57
CA ASN A 149 13.26 4.15 6.99
C ASN A 149 13.81 3.70 5.64
N SER A 150 13.11 2.80 4.94
CA SER A 150 13.53 2.30 3.65
C SER A 150 13.27 3.39 2.60
N SER A 151 14.37 3.89 2.04
CA SER A 151 14.39 4.95 1.02
C SER A 151 13.72 4.58 -0.31
N SER A 152 13.10 3.40 -0.41
CA SER A 152 12.48 2.87 -1.62
C SER A 152 11.09 3.44 -1.88
N GLY A 153 10.41 3.97 -0.86
CA GLY A 153 9.00 4.37 -0.97
C GLY A 153 8.10 3.21 -1.43
N ALA A 154 8.52 1.97 -1.19
CA ALA A 154 7.77 0.79 -1.60
C ALA A 154 6.82 0.40 -0.47
N ASP A 155 5.54 0.24 -0.80
CA ASP A 155 4.54 -0.30 0.12
C ASP A 155 5.01 -1.67 0.65
N GLY A 156 4.96 -1.90 1.96
CA GLY A 156 5.27 -3.19 2.58
C GLY A 156 6.61 -3.33 3.29
N GLU A 157 7.40 -2.26 3.46
CA GLU A 157 8.79 -2.36 3.95
C GLU A 157 8.93 -2.41 5.49
N GLY A 158 7.87 -2.84 6.18
CA GLY A 158 7.93 -3.19 7.60
C GLY A 158 7.67 -2.02 8.54
N GLY A 159 6.91 -1.02 8.07
CA GLY A 159 6.33 -0.02 8.95
C GLY A 159 5.37 -0.64 9.98
N PHE A 160 4.92 0.17 10.95
CA PHE A 160 3.98 -0.23 11.97
C PHE A 160 2.80 0.73 11.99
N ALA A 161 1.59 0.20 12.13
CA ALA A 161 0.42 0.98 12.47
C ALA A 161 -0.10 0.53 13.83
N THR A 162 -0.40 1.50 14.69
CA THR A 162 -0.97 1.27 16.01
C THR A 162 -2.41 1.73 16.00
N PHE A 163 -3.30 0.86 16.46
CA PHE A 163 -4.71 1.11 16.56
C PHE A 163 -5.16 1.06 18.02
N CYS A 164 -6.13 1.89 18.35
CA CYS A 164 -7.04 1.58 19.43
C CYS A 164 -8.10 0.61 18.89
N PHE A 165 -8.15 -0.60 19.44
CA PHE A 165 -9.16 -1.59 19.10
C PHE A 165 -10.20 -1.70 20.21
N GLU A 166 -11.44 -1.35 19.89
CA GLU A 166 -12.58 -1.47 20.79
C GLU A 166 -13.38 -2.72 20.37
N PRO A 167 -13.29 -3.85 21.10
CA PRO A 167 -14.01 -5.06 20.74
C PRO A 167 -15.52 -4.84 20.84
N GLU A 168 -16.28 -5.42 19.91
CA GLU A 168 -17.74 -5.46 20.02
C GLU A 168 -18.16 -6.39 21.17
N ASP A 169 -19.31 -6.09 21.78
CA ASP A 169 -19.88 -6.94 22.83
C ASP A 169 -20.03 -8.39 22.34
N GLY A 170 -19.44 -9.32 23.09
CA GLY A 170 -19.45 -10.75 22.77
C GLY A 170 -18.29 -11.22 21.87
N PHE A 171 -17.43 -10.33 21.37
CA PHE A 171 -16.20 -10.73 20.69
C PHE A 171 -15.18 -11.30 21.69
N ASN A 172 -14.78 -12.56 21.49
CA ASN A 172 -13.79 -13.21 22.35
C ASN A 172 -12.35 -12.86 21.91
N ILE A 173 -11.82 -11.77 22.47
CA ILE A 173 -10.45 -11.33 22.19
C ILE A 173 -9.41 -12.28 22.81
N ASN A 174 -8.31 -12.50 22.08
CA ASN A 174 -7.17 -13.26 22.58
C ASN A 174 -6.55 -12.55 23.80
N PRO A 175 -6.53 -13.17 24.99
CA PRO A 175 -6.07 -12.53 26.22
C PRO A 175 -4.57 -12.15 26.16
N ASN A 176 -3.79 -12.77 25.28
CA ASN A 176 -2.38 -12.41 25.08
C ASN A 176 -2.18 -11.02 24.44
N LEU A 177 -3.27 -10.38 24.00
CA LEU A 177 -3.26 -9.01 23.47
C LEU A 177 -3.60 -7.95 24.52
N LEU A 178 -4.04 -8.34 25.72
CA LEU A 178 -4.58 -7.46 26.77
C LEU A 178 -3.55 -7.09 27.87
N ASN A 179 -2.25 -7.18 27.57
CA ASN A 179 -1.14 -7.04 28.54
C ASN A 179 -1.29 -5.89 29.57
#